data_AF-A0A1F6TZW0-F1
#
_entry.id   AF-A0A1F6TZW0-F1
#
_cell.length_a   1.000
_cell.length_b   1.000
_cell.length_c   1.000
_cell.angle_alpha   90.00
_cell.angle_beta   90.00
_cell.angle_gamma   90.00
#
_symmetry.space_group_name_H-M   'P 1'
#
loop_
_entity.id
_entity.type
_entity.pdbx_description
1 polymer ?
#
loop_
_entity_poly.entity_id
_entity_poly.type
_entity_poly.pdbx_seq_one_letter_code
_entity_poly.pdbx_strand_id
1 'polypeptide(L)'
;MIDAGLEVGPLRARYPDRTRYAILRGRVRPWLSGSDGKSRVAGYVEDLSNDDIVVPLNQRRVLGPLEDSAMHLRDKARYEITVVFGRRLEPWIESAAAR
;
A
#
# COMPACT_ATOMS: atom_id res chain seq x y z
N MET A 1 -7.35 5.22 7.25
CA MET A 1 -8.57 5.55 6.47
C MET A 1 -8.21 5.37 5.00
N ILE A 2 -9.08 4.73 4.22
CA ILE A 2 -8.88 4.46 2.78
C ILE A 2 -9.90 5.29 2.02
N ASP A 3 -9.47 5.97 0.95
CA ASP A 3 -10.34 6.65 -0.02
C ASP A 3 -10.06 6.07 -1.41
N ALA A 4 -11.04 6.12 -2.30
CA ALA A 4 -10.94 5.56 -3.65
C ALA A 4 -11.50 6.54 -4.67
N GLY A 5 -10.83 6.63 -5.82
CA GLY A 5 -11.23 7.49 -6.93
C GLY A 5 -10.67 6.94 -8.23
N LEU A 6 -11.31 7.31 -9.33
CA LEU A 6 -10.92 6.86 -10.68
C LEU A 6 -9.69 7.62 -11.20
N GLU A 7 -9.45 8.82 -10.67
CA GLU A 7 -8.42 9.74 -11.17
C GLU A 7 -7.37 10.07 -10.11
N VAL A 8 -6.10 9.96 -10.51
CA VAL A 8 -4.95 10.19 -9.60
C VAL A 8 -4.81 11.66 -9.22
N GLY A 9 -5.06 12.57 -10.15
CA GLY A 9 -4.89 14.02 -9.94
C GLY A 9 -5.75 14.56 -8.78
N PRO A 10 -7.08 14.36 -8.82
CA PRO A 10 -7.97 14.76 -7.72
C PRO A 10 -7.62 14.11 -6.39
N LEU A 11 -7.26 12.81 -6.38
CA LEU A 11 -6.83 12.13 -5.16
C LEU A 11 -5.54 12.75 -4.60
N ARG A 12 -4.54 13.04 -5.45
CA ARG A 12 -3.29 13.66 -5.00
C ARG A 12 -3.51 15.10 -4.53
N ALA A 13 -4.44 15.85 -5.12
CA ALA A 13 -4.79 17.18 -4.65
C ALA A 13 -5.44 17.16 -3.26
N ARG A 14 -6.30 16.16 -2.99
CA ARG A 14 -6.90 15.94 -1.67
C ARG A 14 -5.89 15.45 -0.63
N TYR A 15 -4.93 14.62 -1.05
CA TYR A 15 -3.90 14.02 -0.20
C TYR A 15 -2.49 14.40 -0.68
N PRO A 16 -2.07 15.67 -0.50
CA PRO A 16 -0.84 16.18 -1.09
C PRO A 16 0.43 15.65 -0.40
N ASP A 17 0.36 15.32 0.88
CA ASP A 17 1.50 14.82 1.65
C ASP A 17 1.87 13.39 1.25
N ARG A 18 2.98 13.25 0.52
CA ARG A 18 3.49 11.97 0.01
C ARG A 18 4.19 11.12 1.07
N THR A 19 4.50 11.70 2.24
CA THR A 19 5.08 10.97 3.37
C THR A 19 4.02 10.26 4.20
N ARG A 20 2.76 10.70 4.09
CA ARG A 20 1.61 10.15 4.83
C ARG A 20 0.66 9.33 3.96
N TYR A 21 0.55 9.65 2.67
CA TYR A 21 -0.44 9.04 1.78
C TYR A 21 0.19 8.48 0.50
N ALA A 22 0.06 7.16 0.34
CA ALA A 22 0.31 6.45 -0.90
C ALA A 22 -0.97 6.39 -1.76
N ILE A 23 -0.81 6.42 -3.08
CA ILE A 23 -1.90 6.16 -4.03
C ILE A 23 -1.50 4.91 -4.81
N LEU A 24 -2.34 3.89 -4.77
CA LEU A 24 -2.12 2.60 -5.42
C LEU A 24 -3.21 2.37 -6.47
N ARG A 25 -2.89 1.56 -7.49
CA ARG A 25 -3.91 1.00 -8.38
C ARG A 25 -4.52 -0.22 -7.72
N GLY A 26 -5.83 -0.35 -7.83
CA GLY A 26 -6.56 -1.49 -7.29
C GLY A 26 -7.97 -1.58 -7.86
N ARG A 27 -8.62 -2.70 -7.59
CA ARG A 27 -10.05 -2.89 -7.85
C ARG A 27 -10.82 -2.74 -6.56
N VAL A 28 -11.91 -1.99 -6.62
CA VAL A 28 -12.89 -1.90 -5.54
C VAL A 28 -14.13 -2.67 -6.00
N ARG A 29 -14.66 -3.53 -5.14
CA ARG A 29 -15.95 -4.19 -5.37
C ARG A 29 -17.04 -3.45 -4.58
N PRO A 30 -17.78 -2.53 -5.21
CA PRO A 30 -18.89 -1.86 -4.56
C PRO A 30 -20.14 -2.76 -4.49
N TRP A 31 -20.99 -2.51 -3.52
CA TRP A 31 -22.37 -3.01 -3.49
C TRP A 31 -23.30 -1.95 -2.89
N LEU A 32 -24.58 -2.06 -3.23
CA LEU A 32 -25.62 -1.27 -2.57
C LEU A 32 -25.99 -1.97 -1.25
N SER A 33 -25.94 -1.21 -0.17
CA SER A 33 -26.32 -1.64 1.17
C SER A 33 -27.48 -0.77 1.66
N GLY A 34 -28.54 -1.39 2.19
CA GLY A 34 -29.66 -0.64 2.75
C GLY A 34 -30.72 -1.55 3.40
N SER A 35 -31.25 -1.08 4.52
CA SER A 35 -32.59 -1.40 5.02
C SER A 35 -33.34 -0.08 5.15
N ASP A 36 -34.66 -0.11 5.02
CA ASP A 36 -35.57 1.01 5.32
C ASP A 36 -35.41 2.23 4.39
N GLY A 37 -35.40 1.99 3.07
CA GLY A 37 -35.56 3.04 2.06
C GLY A 37 -34.36 3.98 1.86
N LYS A 38 -33.22 3.73 2.52
CA LYS A 38 -31.97 4.49 2.31
C LYS A 38 -30.89 3.59 1.73
N SER A 39 -30.68 3.69 0.42
CA SER A 39 -29.55 3.04 -0.26
C SER A 39 -28.24 3.76 0.06
N ARG A 40 -27.25 3.03 0.55
CA ARG A 40 -25.87 3.47 0.73
C ARG A 40 -24.96 2.67 -0.20
N VAL A 41 -23.92 3.29 -0.73
CA VAL A 41 -22.86 2.56 -1.42
C VAL A 41 -21.86 2.10 -0.37
N ALA A 42 -21.62 0.80 -0.32
CA ALA A 42 -20.56 0.17 0.45
C ALA A 42 -19.60 -0.55 -0.50
N GLY A 43 -18.46 -1.00 0.00
CA GLY A 43 -17.45 -1.65 -0.83
C GLY A 43 -16.27 -2.14 -0.02
N TYR A 44 -15.44 -2.97 -0.64
CA TYR A 44 -14.10 -3.28 -0.16
C TYR A 44 -13.10 -3.27 -1.32
N VAL A 45 -11.81 -3.14 -0.98
CA VAL A 45 -10.72 -3.29 -1.94
C VAL A 45 -10.58 -4.77 -2.28
N GLU A 46 -10.98 -5.16 -3.48
CA GLU A 46 -10.92 -6.55 -3.94
C GLU A 46 -9.49 -6.97 -4.22
N ASP A 47 -8.69 -6.05 -4.76
CA ASP A 47 -7.36 -6.37 -5.26
C ASP A 47 -6.51 -5.09 -5.37
N LEU A 48 -5.19 -5.22 -5.24
CA LEU A 48 -4.21 -4.17 -5.49
C LEU A 48 -3.30 -4.62 -6.63
N SER A 49 -3.07 -3.76 -7.61
CA SER A 49 -2.30 -4.14 -8.81
C SER A 49 -0.81 -4.42 -8.53
N ASN A 50 -0.31 -4.01 -7.36
CA ASN A 50 1.05 -4.24 -6.89
C ASN A 50 0.99 -4.43 -5.35
N ASP A 51 0.41 -5.53 -4.90
CA ASP A 51 0.38 -5.92 -3.49
C ASP A 51 1.76 -6.40 -2.98
N ASP A 52 2.60 -6.88 -3.89
CA ASP A 52 4.00 -7.23 -3.64
C ASP A 52 4.98 -6.14 -4.07
N ILE A 53 6.09 -6.02 -3.33
CA ILE A 53 7.22 -5.12 -3.65
C ILE A 53 8.48 -5.96 -3.82
N VAL A 54 9.09 -5.91 -5.01
CA VAL A 54 10.36 -6.60 -5.26
C VAL A 54 11.47 -5.99 -4.43
N VAL A 55 12.22 -6.82 -3.70
CA VAL A 55 13.38 -6.40 -2.90
C VAL A 55 14.65 -6.41 -3.77
N PRO A 56 15.25 -5.24 -4.07
CA PRO A 56 16.49 -5.17 -4.83
C PRO A 56 17.65 -5.88 -4.12
N LEU A 57 18.59 -6.44 -4.89
CA LEU A 57 19.68 -7.28 -4.35
C LEU A 57 20.50 -6.56 -3.26
N ASN A 58 20.80 -5.27 -3.46
CA ASN A 58 21.54 -4.45 -2.50
C ASN A 58 20.80 -4.24 -1.16
N GLN A 59 19.47 -4.41 -1.14
CA GLN A 59 18.64 -4.26 0.05
C GLN A 59 18.42 -5.59 0.80
N ARG A 60 18.71 -6.74 0.16
CA ARG A 60 18.52 -8.08 0.77
C ARG A 60 19.37 -8.32 2.01
N ARG A 61 20.51 -7.64 2.18
CA ARG A 61 21.30 -7.75 3.41
C ARG A 61 20.51 -7.27 4.64
N VAL A 62 19.69 -6.24 4.48
CA VAL A 62 18.89 -5.65 5.57
C VAL A 62 17.54 -6.36 5.66
N LEU A 63 16.90 -6.65 4.52
CA LEU A 63 15.52 -7.13 4.48
C LEU A 63 15.38 -8.65 4.32
N GLY A 64 16.42 -9.36 3.88
CA GLY A 64 16.41 -10.81 3.68
C GLY A 64 16.03 -11.61 4.93
N PRO A 65 16.52 -11.25 6.14
CA PRO A 65 16.10 -11.92 7.37
C PRO A 65 14.58 -11.83 7.65
N LEU A 66 13.85 -10.88 7.04
CA LEU A 66 12.41 -10.74 7.19
C LEU A 66 11.63 -11.77 6.36
N GLU A 67 12.17 -12.21 5.22
CA GLU A 67 11.55 -13.26 4.39
C GLU A 67 11.46 -14.56 5.20
N ASP A 68 12.52 -14.91 5.93
CA ASP A 68 12.57 -16.11 6.78
C ASP A 68 11.77 -15.95 8.09
N SER A 69 11.62 -14.71 8.58
CA SER A 69 10.94 -14.40 9.85
C SER A 69 9.43 -14.17 9.72
N ALA A 70 8.86 -14.22 8.51
CA ALA A 70 7.43 -14.02 8.28
C ALA A 70 6.55 -15.02 9.09
N MET A 71 7.08 -16.18 9.46
CA MET A 71 6.42 -17.17 10.33
C MET A 71 6.57 -16.90 11.84
N HIS A 72 7.46 -15.99 12.27
CA HIS A 72 7.80 -15.74 13.67
C HIS A 72 7.76 -14.25 14.01
N LEU A 73 6.56 -13.68 14.01
CA LEU A 73 6.24 -12.27 14.34
C LEU A 73 6.74 -11.76 15.72
N ARG A 74 7.43 -12.58 16.52
CA ARG A 74 7.89 -12.24 17.88
C ARG A 74 9.28 -11.59 17.91
N ASP A 75 10.17 -11.91 16.97
CA ASP A 75 11.50 -11.29 16.85
C ASP A 75 11.57 -10.42 15.59
N LYS A 76 10.74 -9.37 15.57
CA LYS A 76 10.75 -8.41 14.47
C LYS A 76 12.03 -7.57 14.54
N ALA A 77 13.02 -7.91 13.73
CA ALA A 77 14.09 -6.98 13.39
C ALA A 77 13.47 -5.61 13.10
N ARG A 78 13.97 -4.57 13.77
CA ARG A 78 13.49 -3.21 13.52
C ARG A 78 14.23 -2.69 12.29
N TYR A 79 13.50 -2.11 11.38
CA TYR A 79 14.05 -1.53 10.17
C TYR A 79 13.26 -0.29 9.77
N GLU A 80 13.88 0.53 8.96
CA GLU A 80 13.29 1.66 8.29
C GLU A 80 13.50 1.50 6.78
N ILE A 81 12.44 1.71 5.99
CA ILE A 81 12.47 1.57 4.53
C ILE A 81 11.90 2.85 3.92
N THR A 82 12.60 3.39 2.92
CA THR A 82 12.05 4.40 2.03
C THR A 82 11.45 3.73 0.81
N VAL A 83 10.13 3.85 0.66
CA VAL A 83 9.39 3.38 -0.51
C VAL A 83 9.04 4.57 -1.39
N VAL A 84 9.38 4.48 -2.66
CA VAL A 84 9.05 5.47 -3.68
C VAL A 84 8.02 4.92 -4.65
N PHE A 85 7.19 5.81 -5.22
CA PHE A 85 6.13 5.43 -6.17
C PHE A 85 6.41 6.02 -7.54
N GLY A 86 6.56 5.14 -8.53
CA GLY A 86 6.83 5.49 -9.92
C GLY A 86 5.64 6.16 -10.62
N ARG A 87 5.83 6.49 -11.90
CA ARG A 87 4.80 7.18 -12.71
C ARG A 87 3.54 6.33 -12.88
N ARG A 88 3.64 5.00 -12.87
CA ARG A 88 2.48 4.11 -12.95
C ARG A 88 1.93 3.73 -11.58
N LEU A 89 2.38 4.42 -10.52
CA LEU A 89 2.08 4.12 -9.12
C LEU A 89 2.62 2.76 -8.67
N GLU A 90 3.70 2.31 -9.31
CA GLU A 90 4.40 1.10 -8.89
C GLU A 90 5.30 1.42 -7.67
N PRO A 91 5.22 0.64 -6.57
CA PRO A 91 6.08 0.81 -5.40
C PRO A 91 7.48 0.23 -5.64
N TRP A 92 8.51 0.93 -5.15
CA TRP A 92 9.89 0.47 -5.16
C TRP A 92 10.59 0.82 -3.86
N ILE A 93 11.52 -0.05 -3.44
CA ILE A 93 12.38 0.22 -2.29
C ILE A 93 13.59 1.02 -2.76
N GLU A 94 13.70 2.26 -2.29
CA GLU A 94 14.86 3.12 -2.54
C GLU A 94 15.99 2.80 -1.55
N SER A 95 15.66 2.68 -0.26
CA SER A 95 16.63 2.39 0.79
C SER A 95 16.01 1.56 1.92
N ALA A 96 16.85 0.80 2.61
CA ALA A 96 16.51 0.12 3.85
C ALA A 96 17.68 0.22 4.84
N ALA A 97 17.36 0.41 6.12
CA ALA A 97 18.31 0.44 7.22
C ALA A 97 17.80 -0.38 8.40
N ALA A 98 18.69 -1.10 9.07
CA ALA A 98 18.39 -1.73 10.35
C ALA A 98 18.36 -0.67 11.46
N ARG A 99 17.50 -0.87 12.46
CA ARG A 99 17.31 0.03 13.60
C ARG A 99 17.68 -0.62 14.93
#